data_AF-A0A1F8TLW3-F1
#
_entry.id   AF-A0A1F8TLW3-F1
#
_cell.length_a   1.000
_cell.length_b   1.000
_cell.length_c   1.000
_cell.angle_alpha   90.00
_cell.angle_beta   90.00
_cell.angle_gamma   90.00
#
_symmetry.space_group_name_H-M   'P 1'
#
loop_
_entity.id
_entity.type
_entity.pdbx_description
1 polymer ?
#
loop_
_entity_poly.entity_id
_entity_poly.type
_entity_poly.pdbx_seq_one_letter_code
_entity_poly.pdbx_strand_id
1 'polypeptide(L)'
;MVDQITKITSRGRVTIPKAIRQALGVNENDRLLFVVDGSQAMIIPLKHRALSEFRGALPATRMYAGMETVREIYHNEQADRLIEEKK
;
A
#
# COMPACT_ATOMS: atom_id res chain seq x y z
N MET A 1 -19.25 16.60 -14.25
CA MET A 1 -20.02 15.45 -13.73
C MET A 1 -20.06 14.41 -14.83
N VAL A 2 -19.65 13.17 -14.56
CA VAL A 2 -19.62 12.09 -15.56
C VAL A 2 -20.48 10.95 -15.03
N ASP A 3 -21.58 10.65 -15.71
CA ASP A 3 -22.53 9.59 -15.39
C ASP A 3 -22.62 8.59 -16.55
N GLN A 4 -22.54 7.29 -16.25
CA GLN A 4 -22.73 6.23 -17.22
C GLN A 4 -23.43 5.02 -16.60
N ILE A 5 -24.34 4.42 -17.37
CA ILE A 5 -25.06 3.20 -16.99
C ILE A 5 -24.26 1.99 -17.49
N THR A 6 -24.06 1.00 -16.62
CA THR A 6 -23.39 -0.26 -16.98
C THR A 6 -24.23 -1.45 -16.53
N LYS A 7 -24.05 -2.59 -17.17
CA LYS A 7 -24.75 -3.83 -16.82
C LYS A 7 -23.81 -4.77 -16.07
N ILE A 8 -24.34 -5.43 -15.05
CA ILE A 8 -23.64 -6.52 -14.37
C ILE A 8 -23.50 -7.71 -15.35
N THR A 9 -22.27 -8.17 -15.55
CA THR A 9 -21.99 -9.35 -16.38
C THR A 9 -22.46 -10.65 -15.70
N SER A 10 -22.59 -11.74 -16.45
CA SER A 10 -23.04 -13.05 -15.92
C SER A 10 -22.22 -13.57 -14.73
N ARG A 11 -20.99 -13.11 -14.57
CA ARG A 11 -20.11 -13.47 -13.44
C ARG A 11 -20.18 -12.50 -12.26
N GLY A 12 -21.22 -11.66 -12.18
CA GLY A 12 -21.37 -10.66 -11.11
C GLY A 12 -20.38 -9.49 -11.19
N ARG A 13 -19.66 -9.31 -12.31
CA ARG A 13 -18.69 -8.23 -12.46
C ARG A 13 -19.32 -7.00 -13.09
N VAL A 14 -18.95 -5.82 -12.59
CA VAL A 14 -19.25 -4.51 -13.17
C VAL A 14 -17.97 -3.97 -13.80
N THR A 15 -18.06 -3.45 -15.03
CA THR A 15 -16.93 -2.83 -15.72
C THR A 15 -16.96 -1.33 -15.53
N ILE A 16 -15.86 -0.74 -15.08
CA ILE A 16 -15.72 0.73 -15.00
C ILE A 16 -15.41 1.27 -16.40
N PRO A 17 -16.29 2.07 -17.02
CA PRO A 17 -16.06 2.63 -18.36
C PRO A 17 -14.83 3.53 -18.42
N LYS A 18 -14.23 3.66 -19.62
CA LYS A 18 -12.98 4.41 -19.83
C LYS A 18 -13.05 5.85 -19.28
N ALA A 19 -14.15 6.55 -19.52
CA ALA A 19 -14.33 7.93 -19.06
C ALA A 19 -14.32 8.03 -17.53
N ILE A 20 -14.97 7.09 -16.83
CA ILE A 20 -14.98 7.04 -15.36
C ILE A 20 -13.60 6.65 -14.83
N ARG A 21 -12.89 5.71 -15.48
CA ARG A 21 -11.51 5.35 -15.08
C ARG A 21 -10.57 6.54 -15.15
N GLN A 22 -10.66 7.32 -16.22
CA GLN A 22 -9.86 8.54 -16.40
C GLN A 22 -10.21 9.60 -15.35
N ALA A 23 -11.50 9.80 -15.07
CA ALA A 23 -11.95 10.75 -14.04
C ALA A 23 -11.48 10.35 -12.63
N LEU A 24 -11.45 9.05 -12.31
CA LEU A 24 -10.96 8.51 -11.04
C LEU A 24 -9.42 8.36 -10.98
N GLY A 25 -8.74 8.46 -12.13
CA GLY A 25 -7.30 8.24 -12.24
C GLY A 25 -6.87 6.82 -11.88
N VAL A 26 -7.70 5.82 -12.20
CA VAL A 26 -7.43 4.39 -11.92
C VAL A 26 -6.86 3.68 -13.13
N ASN A 27 -5.85 2.86 -12.89
CA ASN A 27 -5.15 2.05 -13.87
C ASN A 27 -5.36 0.55 -13.61
N GLU A 28 -4.81 -0.28 -14.48
CA GLU A 28 -4.76 -1.73 -14.28
C GLU A 28 -4.01 -2.05 -12.98
N ASN A 29 -4.50 -3.05 -12.23
CA ASN A 29 -3.99 -3.48 -10.92
C ASN A 29 -4.16 -2.49 -9.76
N ASP A 30 -4.80 -1.34 -9.97
CA ASP A 30 -5.19 -0.49 -8.85
C ASP A 30 -6.27 -1.16 -8.00
N ARG A 31 -6.15 -0.99 -6.68
CA ARG A 31 -7.13 -1.48 -5.72
C ARG A 31 -8.26 -0.46 -5.56
N LEU A 32 -9.46 -0.95 -5.35
CA LEU A 32 -10.65 -0.14 -5.10
C LEU A 32 -11.26 -0.53 -3.76
N LEU A 33 -11.66 0.46 -2.99
CA LEU A 33 -12.47 0.28 -1.79
C LEU A 33 -13.93 0.52 -2.16
N PHE A 34 -14.78 -0.46 -1.84
CA PHE A 34 -16.23 -0.30 -1.89
C PHE A 34 -16.73 0.02 -0.49
N VAL A 35 -17.38 1.17 -0.35
CA VAL A 35 -18.10 1.55 0.86
C VAL A 35 -19.58 1.47 0.55
N VAL A 36 -20.30 0.59 1.25
CA VAL A 36 -21.75 0.40 1.06
C VAL A 36 -22.48 1.15 2.16
N ASP A 37 -23.41 2.01 1.76
CA ASP A 37 -24.32 2.73 2.64
C ASP A 37 -25.76 2.54 2.14
N GLY A 38 -26.49 1.68 2.83
CA GLY A 38 -27.85 1.29 2.47
C GLY A 38 -27.93 0.74 1.04
N SER A 39 -28.59 1.50 0.15
CA SER A 39 -28.79 1.13 -1.26
C SER A 39 -27.73 1.70 -2.22
N GLN A 40 -26.73 2.40 -1.70
CA GLN A 40 -25.68 3.04 -2.49
C GLN A 40 -24.32 2.43 -2.17
N ALA A 41 -23.46 2.38 -3.18
CA ALA A 41 -22.06 2.02 -3.00
C ALA A 41 -21.17 3.12 -3.56
N MET A 42 -20.24 3.60 -2.75
CA MET A 42 -19.19 4.52 -3.15
C MET A 42 -17.91 3.73 -3.47
N ILE A 43 -17.29 4.06 -4.59
CA ILE A 43 -16.03 3.44 -5.03
C ILE A 43 -14.91 4.45 -4.83
N ILE A 44 -13.91 4.08 -4.03
CA ILE A 44 -12.76 4.91 -3.72
C ILE A 44 -11.49 4.23 -4.26
N PRO A 45 -10.74 4.86 -5.18
CA PRO A 45 -9.43 4.38 -5.58
C PRO A 45 -8.44 4.33 -4.41
N LEU A 46 -7.85 3.16 -4.18
CA LEU A 46 -6.74 2.99 -3.25
C LEU A 46 -5.43 3.11 -4.02
N LYS A 47 -4.95 4.35 -4.16
CA LYS A 47 -3.68 4.61 -4.84
C LYS A 47 -2.54 3.96 -4.07
N HIS A 48 -1.72 3.20 -4.78
CA HIS A 48 -0.42 2.79 -4.27
C HIS A 48 0.44 4.04 -4.11
N ARG A 49 0.83 4.35 -2.86
CA ARG A 49 1.91 5.31 -2.63
C ARG A 49 3.22 4.65 -3.03
N ALA A 50 4.03 5.33 -3.82
CA ALA A 50 5.33 4.80 -4.19
C ALA A 50 6.18 4.71 -2.91
N LEU A 51 6.94 3.62 -2.73
CA LEU A 51 7.87 3.50 -1.59
C LEU A 51 8.88 4.66 -1.56
N SER A 52 9.18 5.24 -2.72
CA SER A 52 10.00 6.46 -2.84
C SER A 52 9.40 7.68 -2.13
N GLU A 53 8.08 7.76 -1.95
CA GLU A 53 7.44 8.84 -1.17
C GLU A 53 7.82 8.77 0.31
N PHE A 54 8.23 7.60 0.82
CA PHE A 54 8.72 7.44 2.18
C PHE A 54 10.21 7.78 2.34
N ARG A 55 10.90 8.21 1.27
CA ARG A 55 12.30 8.61 1.35
C ARG A 55 12.45 9.77 2.35
N GLY A 56 13.22 9.54 3.40
CA GLY A 56 13.45 10.53 4.46
C GLY A 56 12.31 10.64 5.47
N ALA A 57 11.32 9.75 5.44
CA ALA A 57 10.25 9.72 6.45
C ALA A 57 10.75 9.41 7.87
N LEU A 58 11.90 8.73 7.97
CA LEU A 58 12.59 8.47 9.23
C LEU A 58 13.82 9.37 9.34
N PRO A 59 13.89 10.26 10.35
CA PRO A 59 15.05 11.10 10.57
C PRO A 59 16.26 10.25 10.98
N ALA A 60 17.44 10.61 10.50
CA ALA A 60 18.67 9.98 10.96
C ALA A 60 18.98 10.44 12.39
N THR A 61 18.76 9.56 13.38
CA THR A 61 19.08 9.85 14.80
C THR A 61 20.57 9.73 15.11
N ARG A 62 21.32 9.00 14.27
CA ARG A 62 22.76 8.76 14.42
C ARG A 62 23.45 8.72 13.05
N MET A 63 24.75 8.98 13.05
CA MET A 63 25.57 8.88 11.84
C MET A 63 25.60 7.43 11.35
N TYR A 64 25.54 7.24 10.03
CA TYR A 64 25.57 5.90 9.43
C TYR A 64 26.99 5.32 9.52
N ALA A 65 27.15 4.24 10.30
CA ALA A 65 28.44 3.62 10.56
C ALA A 65 28.97 2.75 9.39
N GLY A 66 28.18 2.55 8.33
CA GLY A 66 28.50 1.64 7.23
C GLY A 66 27.84 0.27 7.37
N MET A 67 27.60 -0.41 6.24
CA MET A 67 26.85 -1.69 6.18
C MET A 67 27.46 -2.74 7.10
N GLU A 68 28.78 -2.93 7.03
CA GLU A 68 29.47 -4.02 7.73
C GLU A 68 29.37 -3.85 9.25
N THR A 69 29.71 -2.66 9.74
CA THR A 69 29.63 -2.33 11.16
C THR A 69 28.20 -2.43 11.69
N VAL A 70 27.21 -1.94 10.93
CA VAL A 70 25.79 -2.09 11.32
C VAL A 70 25.39 -3.56 11.42
N ARG A 71 25.87 -4.39 10.50
CA ARG A 71 25.58 -5.82 10.47
C ARG A 71 26.24 -6.56 11.63
N GLU A 72 27.49 -6.23 11.94
CA GLU A 72 28.23 -6.78 13.07
C GLU A 72 27.54 -6.46 14.41
N ILE A 73 27.19 -5.18 14.64
CA ILE A 73 26.46 -4.74 15.84
C ILE A 73 25.15 -5.53 15.98
N TYR A 74 24.37 -5.63 14.91
CA TYR A 74 23.09 -6.34 14.95
C TYR A 74 23.27 -7.83 15.23
N HIS A 75 24.25 -8.51 14.62
CA HIS A 75 24.50 -9.92 14.87
C HIS A 75 24.86 -10.19 16.33
N ASN A 76 25.70 -9.34 16.92
CA ASN A 76 26.07 -9.45 18.33
C ASN A 76 24.87 -9.22 19.26
N GLU A 77 24.10 -8.14 19.04
CA GLU A 77 22.88 -7.85 19.80
C GLU A 77 21.83 -8.97 19.71
N GLN A 78 21.71 -9.61 18.54
CA GLN A 78 20.81 -10.75 18.35
C GLN A 78 21.32 -12.02 19.04
N ALA A 79 22.63 -12.25 19.05
CA ALA A 79 23.22 -13.38 19.76
C ALA A 79 22.97 -13.28 21.27
N ASP A 80 23.17 -12.10 21.85
CA ASP A 80 22.90 -11.85 23.27
C ASP A 80 21.43 -12.10 23.63
N ARG A 81 20.50 -11.57 22.81
CA ARG A 81 19.05 -11.81 22.99
C ARG A 81 18.68 -13.29 22.96
N LEU A 82 19.25 -14.06 22.03
CA LEU A 82 18.98 -15.49 21.91
C LEU A 82 19.55 -16.30 23.09
N ILE A 83 20.65 -15.84 23.69
CA ILE A 83 21.24 -16.45 24.89
C ILE A 83 20.37 -16.16 26.12
N GLU A 84 19.86 -14.94 26.26
CA GLU A 84 18.93 -14.56 27.34
C GLU A 84 17.59 -15.30 27.25
N GLU A 85 17.01 -15.44 26.06
CA GLU A 85 15.76 -16.18 25.85
C GLU A 85 15.88 -17.69 26.17
N LYS A 86 17.09 -18.24 26.13
CA LYS A 86 17.35 -19.67 26.39
C LYS A 86 17.74 -19.98 27.84
N LYS A 87 17.83 -18.96 28.70
CA LYS A 87 18.25 -19.09 30.10
C LYS A 87 17.04 -19.13 31.04
#